data_AF-A0A820UXZ6-F1
#
_entry.id   AF-A0A820UXZ6-F1
#
_cell.length_a   1.000
_cell.length_b   1.000
_cell.length_c   1.000
_cell.angle_alpha   90.00
_cell.angle_beta   90.00
_cell.angle_gamma   90.00
#
_symmetry.space_group_name_H-M   'P 1'
#
loop_
_entity.id
_entity.type
_entity.pdbx_description
1 polymer ?
#
loop_
_entity_poly.entity_id
_entity_poly.type
_entity_poly.pdbx_seq_one_letter_code
_entity_poly.pdbx_strand_id
1 'polypeptide(L)'
;TDRKKPEFDHKLWNIHDRVVATVPRPNNSVEGWHNAFANRVAISHPTIVKLGEKVRREQSKFEVDMTKILQSHDIKTKKACYRKLDERITRLANAFDPTQLDQFKKNMAANITLWVFSFLLLFLN
;
A
#
# COMPACT_ATOMS: atom_id res chain seq x y z
N THR A 1 -19.63 24.52 16.77
CA THR A 1 -18.89 24.45 15.48
C THR A 1 -19.19 23.09 14.86
N ASP A 2 -20.08 23.07 13.88
CA ASP A 2 -20.56 21.82 13.28
C ASP A 2 -19.53 21.30 12.27
N ARG A 3 -19.11 20.03 12.42
CA ARG A 3 -18.10 19.44 11.52
C ARG A 3 -18.77 19.12 10.19
N LYS A 4 -18.21 19.62 9.08
CA LYS A 4 -18.64 19.22 7.74
C LYS A 4 -18.61 17.69 7.62
N LYS A 5 -19.70 17.12 7.11
CA LYS A 5 -19.79 15.70 6.84
C LYS A 5 -18.67 15.30 5.85
N PRO A 6 -17.91 14.24 6.13
CA PRO A 6 -16.86 13.80 5.24
C PRO A 6 -17.45 13.35 3.89
N GLU A 7 -16.71 13.61 2.81
CA GLU A 7 -17.08 13.19 1.45
C GLU A 7 -17.15 11.67 1.30
N PHE A 8 -16.34 10.96 2.08
CA PHE A 8 -16.33 9.50 2.15
C PHE A 8 -16.76 9.02 3.52
N ASP A 9 -17.68 8.07 3.56
CA ASP A 9 -18.15 7.44 4.81
C ASP A 9 -16.97 6.85 5.59
N HIS A 10 -16.94 7.05 6.90
CA HIS A 10 -15.92 6.51 7.81
C HIS A 10 -15.76 4.99 7.68
N LYS A 11 -16.81 4.27 7.32
CA LYS A 11 -16.74 2.82 7.05
C LYS A 11 -15.80 2.47 5.91
N LEU A 12 -15.65 3.35 4.91
CA LEU A 12 -14.70 3.16 3.80
C LEU A 12 -13.24 3.22 4.27
N TRP A 13 -12.98 3.98 5.34
CA TRP A 13 -11.65 4.13 5.94
C TRP A 13 -11.30 2.97 6.87
N ASN A 14 -12.29 2.13 7.23
CA ASN A 14 -12.04 0.98 8.06
C ASN A 14 -11.30 -0.11 7.28
N ILE A 15 -10.03 -0.30 7.61
CA ILE A 15 -9.19 -1.35 7.00
C ILE A 15 -9.52 -2.73 7.60
N HIS A 16 -10.04 -2.79 8.84
CA HIS A 16 -10.35 -4.04 9.52
C HIS A 16 -11.32 -4.90 8.71
N ASP A 17 -12.48 -4.35 8.34
CA ASP A 17 -13.53 -5.10 7.66
C ASP A 17 -13.06 -5.60 6.29
N ARG A 18 -12.16 -4.84 5.65
CA ARG A 18 -11.54 -5.23 4.37
C ARG A 18 -10.51 -6.34 4.53
N VAL A 19 -9.75 -6.34 5.62
CA VAL A 19 -8.81 -7.41 5.96
C VAL A 19 -9.56 -8.71 6.25
N VAL A 20 -10.67 -8.65 7.01
CA VAL A 20 -11.53 -9.80 7.28
C VAL A 20 -12.16 -10.32 5.98
N ALA A 21 -12.67 -9.43 5.13
CA ALA A 21 -13.25 -9.78 3.83
C ALA A 21 -12.19 -10.14 2.75
N THR A 22 -10.90 -10.15 3.07
CA THR A 22 -9.79 -10.44 2.13
C THR A 22 -9.82 -9.54 0.88
N VAL A 23 -10.29 -8.30 1.01
CA VAL A 23 -10.40 -7.34 -0.09
C VAL A 23 -9.09 -6.53 -0.24
N PRO A 24 -8.53 -6.39 -1.47
CA PRO A 24 -7.28 -5.64 -1.69
C PRO A 24 -7.37 -4.19 -1.21
N ARG A 25 -6.35 -3.64 -0.53
CA ARG A 25 -6.33 -2.22 -0.09
C ARG A 25 -6.54 -1.25 -1.25
N PRO A 26 -7.37 -0.20 -1.10
CA PRO A 26 -7.73 0.68 -2.21
C PRO A 26 -6.54 1.51 -2.73
N ASN A 27 -5.48 1.68 -1.94
CA ASN A 27 -4.30 2.47 -2.34
C ASN A 27 -3.19 1.68 -3.06
N ASN A 28 -3.19 0.35 -2.97
CA ASN A 28 -1.97 -0.43 -3.25
C ASN A 28 -1.63 -0.51 -4.76
N SER A 29 -2.64 -0.43 -5.64
CA SER A 29 -2.41 -0.58 -7.08
C SER A 29 -1.92 0.69 -7.75
N VAL A 30 -2.50 1.84 -7.41
CA VAL A 30 -2.09 3.14 -7.99
C VAL A 30 -0.75 3.59 -7.42
N GLU A 31 -0.55 3.50 -6.10
CA GLU A 31 0.76 3.78 -5.48
C GLU A 31 1.81 2.80 -5.98
N GLY A 32 1.46 1.51 -6.10
CA GLY A 32 2.32 0.48 -6.66
C GLY A 32 2.73 0.79 -8.09
N TRP A 33 1.78 1.24 -8.93
CA TRP A 33 2.05 1.66 -10.29
C TRP A 33 2.93 2.92 -10.35
N HIS A 34 2.59 3.97 -9.60
CA HIS A 34 3.38 5.19 -9.54
C HIS A 34 4.81 4.93 -9.06
N ASN A 35 5.00 4.15 -7.99
CA ASN A 35 6.33 3.78 -7.50
C ASN A 35 7.09 2.98 -8.55
N ALA A 36 6.46 1.99 -9.19
CA ALA A 36 7.12 1.19 -10.21
C ALA A 36 7.45 2.02 -11.46
N PHE A 37 6.59 2.97 -11.84
CA PHE A 37 6.83 3.91 -12.94
C PHE A 37 7.96 4.89 -12.62
N ALA A 38 7.96 5.50 -11.43
CA ALA A 38 9.03 6.37 -10.97
C ALA A 38 10.40 5.66 -11.00
N ASN A 39 10.45 4.41 -10.51
CA ASN A 39 11.64 3.58 -10.59
C ASN A 39 12.07 3.23 -12.03
N ARG A 40 11.14 3.15 -12.99
CA ARG A 40 11.46 2.89 -14.41
C ARG A 40 11.87 4.15 -15.16
N VAL A 41 11.30 5.30 -14.81
CA VAL A 41 11.72 6.60 -15.32
C VAL A 41 13.13 6.90 -14.80
N ALA A 42 13.40 6.66 -13.51
CA ALA A 42 14.70 6.78 -12.83
C ALA A 42 15.43 8.10 -13.10
N ILE A 43 14.69 9.16 -13.41
CA ILE A 43 15.20 10.48 -13.77
C ILE A 43 14.35 11.51 -13.02
N SER A 44 14.99 12.40 -12.25
CA SER A 44 14.29 13.44 -11.49
C SER A 44 13.57 14.45 -12.40
N HIS A 45 14.22 14.86 -13.49
CA HIS A 45 13.70 15.85 -14.43
C HIS A 45 13.89 15.40 -15.90
N PRO A 46 13.06 14.46 -16.39
CA PRO A 46 13.16 13.99 -17.76
C PRO A 46 12.65 15.05 -18.74
N THR A 47 13.38 15.25 -19.84
CA THR A 47 12.87 16.00 -21.00
C THR A 47 11.59 15.33 -21.53
N ILE A 48 10.67 16.11 -22.11
CA ILE A 48 9.38 15.62 -22.62
C ILE A 48 9.52 14.43 -23.58
N VAL A 49 10.56 14.41 -24.41
CA VAL A 49 10.85 13.30 -25.33
C VAL A 49 11.15 12.01 -24.56
N LYS A 50 12.04 12.07 -23.57
CA LYS A 50 12.42 10.91 -22.73
C LYS A 50 11.23 10.42 -21.91
N LEU A 51 10.42 11.34 -21.39
CA LEU A 51 9.19 10.99 -20.68
C LEU A 51 8.21 10.28 -21.62
N GLY A 52 7.99 10.82 -22.83
CA GLY A 52 7.12 10.23 -23.84
C GLY A 52 7.55 8.81 -24.23
N GLU A 53 8.85 8.55 -24.37
CA GLU A 53 9.35 7.19 -24.60
C GLU A 53 9.08 6.24 -23.42
N LYS A 54 9.22 6.72 -22.17
CA LYS A 54 8.95 5.91 -20.98
C LYS A 54 7.45 5.58 -20.89
N VAL A 55 6.58 6.55 -21.16
CA VAL A 55 5.13 6.35 -21.23
C VAL A 55 4.76 5.34 -22.32
N ARG A 56 5.35 5.44 -23.53
CA ARG A 56 5.10 4.47 -24.60
C ARG A 56 5.48 3.04 -24.20
N ARG A 57 6.63 2.86 -23.53
CA ARG A 57 7.06 1.54 -23.02
C ARG A 57 6.09 0.99 -21.97
N GLU A 58 5.56 1.85 -21.09
CA GLU A 58 4.51 1.43 -20.15
C GLU A 58 3.24 0.99 -20.85
N GLN A 59 2.79 1.75 -21.83
CA GLN A 59 1.59 1.42 -22.59
C GLN A 59 1.74 0.06 -23.29
N SER A 60 2.85 -0.19 -23.98
CA SER A 60 3.10 -1.49 -24.62
C SER A 60 3.10 -2.64 -23.62
N LYS A 61 3.62 -2.42 -22.40
CA LYS A 61 3.56 -3.42 -21.34
C LYS A 61 2.12 -3.71 -20.90
N PHE A 62 1.30 -2.67 -20.74
CA PHE A 62 -0.11 -2.82 -20.41
C PHE A 62 -0.89 -3.58 -21.48
N GLU A 63 -0.63 -3.33 -22.76
CA GLU A 63 -1.26 -4.04 -23.88
C GLU A 63 -0.92 -5.54 -23.86
N VAL A 64 0.34 -5.89 -23.57
CA VAL A 64 0.77 -7.28 -23.39
C VAL A 64 0.06 -7.94 -22.21
N ASP A 65 0.00 -7.26 -21.06
CA ASP A 65 -0.67 -7.78 -19.87
C ASP A 65 -2.19 -7.93 -20.11
N MET A 66 -2.83 -6.99 -20.80
CA MET A 66 -4.23 -7.06 -21.19
C MET A 66 -4.50 -8.25 -22.11
N THR A 67 -3.63 -8.46 -23.11
CA THR A 67 -3.73 -9.61 -24.02
C THR A 67 -3.65 -10.94 -23.27
N LYS A 68 -2.74 -11.05 -22.29
CA LYS A 68 -2.64 -12.23 -21.42
C LYS A 68 -3.91 -12.47 -20.62
N ILE A 69 -4.51 -11.42 -20.05
CA ILE A 69 -5.79 -11.52 -19.31
C ILE A 69 -6.89 -12.03 -20.25
N LEU A 70 -6.99 -11.47 -21.46
CA LEU A 70 -7.99 -11.87 -22.45
C LEU A 70 -7.81 -13.33 -22.89
N GLN A 71 -6.57 -13.83 -22.90
CA GLN A 71 -6.23 -15.22 -23.17
C GLN A 71 -6.37 -16.14 -21.95
N SER A 72 -6.98 -15.66 -20.85
CA SER A 72 -7.12 -16.38 -19.59
C SER A 72 -5.79 -16.89 -19.02
N HIS A 73 -4.69 -16.20 -19.33
CA HIS A 73 -3.39 -16.53 -18.79
C HIS A 73 -3.22 -15.89 -17.40
N ASP A 74 -2.63 -16.65 -16.47
CA ASP A 74 -2.39 -16.17 -15.10
C ASP A 74 -1.34 -15.05 -15.08
N ILE A 75 -1.75 -13.87 -14.62
CA ILE A 75 -0.81 -12.80 -14.27
C ILE A 75 -0.39 -12.98 -12.82
N LYS A 76 0.93 -13.13 -12.59
CA LYS A 76 1.49 -13.13 -11.23
C LYS A 76 1.37 -11.74 -10.62
N THR A 77 0.37 -11.53 -9.77
CA THR A 77 -0.06 -10.20 -9.33
C THR A 77 0.57 -9.71 -8.02
N LYS A 78 1.16 -10.57 -7.17
CA LYS A 78 1.79 -10.14 -5.91
C LYS A 78 3.05 -10.95 -5.55
N LYS A 79 4.09 -10.26 -5.05
CA LYS A 79 5.29 -10.91 -4.50
C LYS A 79 4.92 -11.73 -3.26
N ALA A 80 5.61 -12.85 -3.04
CA ALA A 80 5.37 -13.75 -1.92
C ALA A 80 5.48 -13.06 -0.55
N CYS A 81 6.38 -12.08 -0.38
CA CYS A 81 6.52 -11.34 0.88
C CYS A 81 5.23 -10.59 1.26
N TYR A 82 4.56 -9.95 0.30
CA TYR A 82 3.32 -9.22 0.54
C TYR A 82 2.15 -10.17 0.80
N ARG A 83 2.11 -11.34 0.13
CA ARG A 83 1.12 -12.37 0.43
C ARG A 83 1.27 -12.90 1.86
N LYS A 84 2.49 -13.23 2.29
CA LYS A 84 2.78 -13.63 3.68
C LYS A 84 2.43 -12.54 4.69
N LEU A 85 2.64 -11.26 4.32
CA LEU A 85 2.27 -10.13 5.16
C LEU A 85 0.76 -10.02 5.30
N ASP A 86 0.00 -10.09 4.20
CA ASP A 86 -1.47 -10.08 4.20
C ASP A 86 -2.00 -11.23 5.08
N GLU A 87 -1.47 -12.46 4.92
CA GLU A 87 -1.83 -13.62 5.75
C GLU A 87 -1.57 -13.40 7.25
N ARG A 88 -0.46 -12.74 7.61
CA ARG A 88 -0.16 -12.40 9.02
C ARG A 88 -1.15 -11.38 9.56
N ILE A 89 -1.47 -10.36 8.77
CA ILE A 89 -2.40 -9.30 9.18
C ILE A 89 -3.81 -9.85 9.36
N THR A 90 -4.28 -10.69 8.44
CA THR A 90 -5.58 -11.37 8.57
C THR A 90 -5.63 -12.26 9.80
N ARG A 91 -4.58 -13.04 10.09
CA ARG A 91 -4.52 -13.83 11.32
C ARG A 91 -4.59 -12.98 12.58
N LEU A 92 -3.87 -11.86 12.62
CA LEU A 92 -3.89 -10.95 13.76
C LEU A 92 -5.26 -10.29 13.94
N ALA A 93 -5.90 -9.87 12.84
CA ALA A 93 -7.25 -9.30 12.89
C ALA A 93 -8.27 -10.30 13.44
N ASN A 94 -8.21 -11.56 13.00
CA ASN A 94 -9.14 -12.60 13.45
C ASN A 94 -8.86 -13.08 14.88
N ALA A 95 -7.61 -13.05 15.34
CA ALA A 95 -7.22 -13.47 16.68
C ALA A 95 -7.30 -12.34 17.72
N PHE A 96 -7.68 -11.14 17.32
CA PHE A 96 -7.71 -9.98 18.20
C PHE A 96 -8.82 -10.11 19.26
N ASP A 97 -8.41 -10.07 20.53
CA ASP A 97 -9.31 -10.04 21.68
C ASP A 97 -9.46 -8.59 22.20
N PRO A 98 -10.69 -8.04 22.26
CA PRO A 98 -10.96 -6.70 22.82
C PRO A 98 -10.42 -6.50 24.24
N THR A 99 -10.30 -7.57 25.05
CA THR A 99 -9.78 -7.47 26.42
C THR A 99 -8.32 -7.01 26.46
N GLN A 100 -7.56 -7.22 25.39
CA GLN A 100 -6.14 -6.85 25.29
C GLN A 100 -5.91 -5.46 24.69
N LEU A 101 -6.98 -4.72 24.36
CA LEU A 101 -6.91 -3.43 23.68
C LEU A 101 -6.01 -2.43 24.42
N ASP A 102 -6.09 -2.38 25.75
CA ASP A 102 -5.30 -1.45 26.55
C ASP A 102 -3.81 -1.78 26.53
N GLN A 103 -3.45 -3.06 26.58
CA GLN A 103 -2.05 -3.48 26.44
C GLN A 103 -1.54 -3.22 25.03
N PHE A 104 -2.38 -3.46 24.01
CA PHE A 104 -2.04 -3.15 22.62
C PHE A 104 -1.77 -1.66 22.41
N LYS A 105 -2.62 -0.77 22.94
CA LYS A 105 -2.41 0.69 22.89
C LYS A 105 -1.10 1.11 23.55
N LYS A 106 -0.79 0.56 24.74
CA LYS A 106 0.47 0.82 25.45
C LYS A 106 1.68 0.40 24.64
N ASN A 107 1.64 -0.80 24.05
CA ASN A 107 2.72 -1.32 23.20
C ASN A 107 2.90 -0.46 21.93
N MET A 108 1.80 0.01 21.32
CA MET A 108 1.85 0.87 20.14
C MET A 108 2.47 2.23 20.48
N ALA A 109 2.08 2.84 21.61
CA ALA A 109 2.66 4.09 22.08
C ALA A 109 4.16 3.96 22.33
N ALA A 110 4.60 2.89 23.00
CA ALA A 110 6.01 2.62 23.23
C ALA A 110 6.81 2.47 21.92
N ASN A 111 6.28 1.73 20.95
CA ASN A 111 6.91 1.56 19.63
C ASN A 111 7.05 2.89 18.87
N ILE A 112 6.03 3.75 18.89
CA ILE A 112 6.10 5.07 18.26
C ILE A 112 7.17 5.93 18.93
N THR A 113 7.22 5.94 20.27
CA THR A 113 8.25 6.67 21.02
C THR A 113 9.66 6.19 20.67
N LEU A 114 9.87 4.87 20.58
CA LEU A 114 11.16 4.29 20.18
C LEU A 114 11.56 4.68 18.75
N TRP A 115 10.60 4.68 17.81
CA TRP A 115 10.83 5.12 16.43
C TRP A 115 11.20 6.60 16.35
N VAL A 116 10.48 7.46 17.06
CA VAL A 116 10.77 8.90 17.12
C VAL A 116 12.15 9.15 17.75
N PHE A 117 12.49 8.42 18.81
CA PHE A 117 13.78 8.55 19.48
C PHE A 117 14.94 8.07 18.60
N SER A 118 14.78 6.94 17.92
CA SER A 118 15.78 6.40 16.99
C SER A 118 15.96 7.28 15.75
N PHE A 119 14.88 7.88 15.25
CA PHE A 119 14.93 8.86 14.15
C PHE A 119 15.64 10.15 14.59
N LEU A 120 15.35 10.70 15.78
CA LEU A 120 16.04 11.88 16.31
C LEU A 120 17.54 11.64 16.52
N LEU A 121 17.94 10.45 16.97
CA LEU A 121 19.35 10.07 17.12
C LEU A 121 20.11 10.01 15.78
N LEU A 122 19.42 9.72 14.67
CA LEU A 122 20.03 9.70 13.33
C LEU A 122 20.20 11.09 12.70
N PHE A 123 19.50 12.12 13.22
CA PHE A 123 19.58 13.51 12.73
C PHE A 123 20.42 14.43 13.63
N LEU A 124 20.84 13.95 14.81
CA LEU A 124 21.68 14.68 15.77
C LEU A 124 23.16 14.24 15.74
N ASN A 125 23.56 13.49 14.71
CA ASN A 125 24.94 13.06 14.42
C ASN A 125 25.24 13.35 12.94
#